data_AF-A0A1X0P3W7-F1
#
_entry.id   AF-A0A1X0P3W7-F1
#
_cell.length_a   1.000
_cell.length_b   1.000
_cell.length_c   1.000
_cell.angle_alpha   90.00
_cell.angle_beta   90.00
_cell.angle_gamma   90.00
#
_symmetry.space_group_name_H-M   'P 1'
#
loop_
_entity.id
_entity.type
_entity.pdbx_description
1 polymer ?
#
loop_
_entity_poly.entity_id
_entity_poly.type
_entity_poly.pdbx_seq_one_letter_code
_entity_poly.pdbx_strand_id
1 'polypeptide(L)'
;MTALPESLQVNDHLELFLKNKTAAVAGDEREVEVGSAYCDLSTETQTLSHLFDRLMEKLNETRRECRADRIALTREVETQLRDIRTSAVTTRSQQEQLQREMRALQEKLQNAALQRASTIRSSTDRLAVHTLAKTSQQLRRDAQQALSAVELLRTAVFHDRLTREERQKCEDEEDAEMELRLQHTETTTAALQRNLRRLHAENQQLTRLLQSIVGAVRGLEPQLAQQQRQVEETREAFHRLRAAHTRLEGTMESLIHHTEQYKASHDAVLRRLEKSVKELEQQVKKQQQQQQEEEERYRYGEGKRMNLITGNVSNSSISNSANKKKNMNPNNDRIEGGIINESRMWQQNNSGVMNNESTNRPLQQRLELFYRIYNPDKIPSIATIIEEYMGAEEELMAALEVHYDAFGFFSHY
;
A
#
# COMPACT_ATOMS: atom_id res chain seq x y z
N MET A 1 10.15 -34.68 -42.99
CA MET A 1 8.87 -35.14 -42.39
C MET A 1 8.97 -34.94 -40.88
N THR A 2 8.82 -33.70 -40.44
CA THR A 2 8.91 -33.28 -39.05
C THR A 2 7.53 -32.80 -38.63
N ALA A 3 6.88 -33.57 -37.76
CA ALA A 3 5.57 -33.26 -37.21
C ALA A 3 5.66 -32.01 -36.33
N LEU A 4 4.77 -31.05 -36.58
CA LEU A 4 4.54 -29.86 -35.75
C LEU A 4 3.85 -30.29 -34.44
N PRO A 5 4.20 -29.72 -33.28
CA PRO A 5 3.52 -30.00 -32.04
C PRO A 5 2.20 -29.24 -31.96
N GLU A 6 1.19 -29.95 -31.47
CA GLU A 6 -0.15 -29.51 -31.15
C GLU A 6 -0.15 -28.18 -30.39
N SER A 7 -0.75 -27.17 -31.02
CA SER A 7 -1.18 -25.96 -30.34
C SER A 7 -2.69 -26.03 -30.16
N LEU A 8 -3.14 -25.57 -28.99
CA LEU A 8 -4.54 -25.30 -28.60
C LEU A 8 -5.30 -26.44 -27.89
N GLN A 9 -5.10 -26.53 -26.57
CA GLN A 9 -6.10 -26.98 -25.59
C GLN A 9 -6.27 -25.95 -24.44
N VAL A 10 -6.08 -24.65 -24.71
CA VAL A 10 -6.25 -23.59 -23.70
C VAL A 10 -7.69 -23.04 -23.68
N ASN A 11 -8.49 -23.24 -24.73
CA ASN A 11 -9.85 -22.72 -24.79
C ASN A 11 -10.86 -23.54 -23.95
N ASP A 12 -10.66 -24.85 -23.78
CA ASP A 12 -11.65 -25.70 -23.11
C ASP A 12 -11.72 -25.47 -21.59
N HIS A 13 -10.64 -24.93 -21.00
CA HIS A 13 -10.58 -24.64 -19.57
C HIS A 13 -11.30 -23.34 -19.17
N LEU A 14 -11.41 -22.38 -20.11
CA LEU A 14 -12.09 -21.10 -19.88
C LEU A 14 -13.62 -21.23 -19.96
N GLU A 15 -14.15 -22.08 -20.84
CA GLU A 15 -15.59 -22.36 -20.89
C GLU A 15 -16.09 -23.06 -19.63
N LEU A 16 -15.32 -24.01 -19.07
CA LEU A 16 -15.68 -24.70 -17.83
C LEU A 16 -15.73 -23.77 -16.62
N PHE A 17 -14.89 -22.73 -16.60
CA PHE A 17 -14.89 -21.74 -15.53
C PHE A 17 -16.09 -20.78 -15.62
N LEU A 18 -16.50 -20.40 -16.83
CA LEU A 18 -17.66 -19.53 -17.03
C LEU A 18 -18.99 -20.27 -16.76
N LYS A 19 -19.09 -21.56 -17.08
CA LYS A 19 -20.31 -22.36 -16.86
C LYS A 19 -20.63 -22.61 -15.39
N ASN A 20 -19.60 -22.69 -14.53
CA ASN A 20 -19.80 -22.86 -13.08
C ASN A 20 -20.23 -21.57 -12.37
N LYS A 21 -19.94 -20.39 -12.93
CA LYS A 21 -20.33 -19.11 -12.32
C LYS A 21 -21.81 -18.78 -12.52
N THR A 22 -22.44 -19.29 -13.58
CA THR A 22 -23.86 -19.08 -13.86
C THR A 22 -24.81 -20.02 -13.12
N ALA A 23 -24.33 -21.14 -12.57
CA ALA A 23 -25.17 -22.10 -11.84
C ALA A 23 -25.42 -21.71 -10.36
N ALA A 24 -24.67 -20.75 -9.81
CA ALA A 24 -24.73 -20.38 -8.40
C ALA A 24 -25.67 -19.20 -8.06
N VAL A 25 -26.41 -18.66 -9.04
CA VAL A 25 -27.25 -17.45 -8.85
C VAL A 25 -28.76 -17.77 -8.79
N ALA A 26 -29.16 -19.04 -8.82
CA ALA A 26 -30.58 -19.42 -8.94
C ALA A 26 -31.26 -19.86 -7.63
N GLY A 27 -30.74 -19.53 -6.44
CA GLY A 27 -31.31 -20.04 -5.19
C GLY A 27 -31.29 -19.04 -4.04
N ASP A 28 -32.51 -18.74 -3.57
CA ASP A 28 -32.88 -18.18 -2.26
C ASP A 28 -33.02 -16.64 -2.20
N GLU A 29 -34.15 -16.19 -2.76
CA GLU A 29 -34.78 -14.90 -2.46
C GLU A 29 -35.31 -14.93 -1.00
N ARG A 30 -34.48 -14.50 -0.05
CA ARG A 30 -34.97 -13.97 1.22
C ARG A 30 -34.58 -12.50 1.30
N GLU A 31 -35.58 -11.66 1.00
CA GLU A 31 -35.55 -10.22 1.23
C GLU A 31 -35.23 -9.93 2.69
N VAL A 32 -33.99 -9.52 2.93
CA VAL A 32 -33.58 -8.87 4.17
C VAL A 32 -33.08 -7.49 3.76
N GLU A 33 -33.92 -6.48 3.98
CA GLU A 33 -33.57 -5.07 3.85
C GLU A 33 -32.46 -4.71 4.87
N VAL A 34 -31.20 -4.92 4.48
CA VAL A 34 -30.05 -4.29 5.14
C VAL A 34 -29.60 -3.14 4.24
N GLY A 35 -30.06 -1.95 4.63
CA GLY A 35 -29.81 -0.73 3.91
C GLY A 35 -28.34 -0.32 3.84
N SER A 36 -27.98 0.12 2.64
CA SER A 36 -27.23 1.36 2.36
C SER A 36 -25.72 1.45 2.66
N ALA A 37 -25.06 0.43 3.24
CA ALA A 37 -23.59 0.46 3.41
C ALA A 37 -22.82 -0.43 2.41
N TYR A 38 -23.50 -1.22 1.58
CA TYR A 38 -22.89 -2.16 0.63
C TYR A 38 -22.66 -1.57 -0.78
N CYS A 39 -23.11 -0.34 -1.03
CA CYS A 39 -22.92 0.31 -2.33
C CYS A 39 -21.47 0.71 -2.60
N ASP A 40 -20.67 0.98 -1.57
CA ASP A 40 -19.32 1.51 -1.77
C ASP A 40 -18.30 0.44 -2.22
N LEU A 41 -18.39 -0.80 -1.72
CA LEU A 41 -17.51 -1.90 -2.16
C LEU A 41 -17.74 -2.34 -3.62
N SER A 42 -18.96 -2.15 -4.13
CA SER A 42 -19.25 -2.42 -5.55
C SER A 42 -18.57 -1.40 -6.46
N THR A 43 -18.34 -0.17 -6.01
CA THR A 43 -17.66 0.85 -6.82
C THR A 43 -16.15 0.61 -6.85
N GLU A 44 -15.54 0.17 -5.75
CA GLU A 44 -14.10 -0.17 -5.70
C GLU A 44 -13.75 -1.39 -6.56
N THR A 45 -14.62 -2.40 -6.60
CA THR A 45 -14.42 -3.56 -7.48
C THR A 45 -14.55 -3.20 -8.96
N GLN A 46 -15.46 -2.27 -9.30
CA GLN A 46 -15.60 -1.74 -10.66
C GLN A 46 -14.40 -0.86 -11.07
N THR A 47 -13.88 -0.02 -10.18
CA THR A 47 -12.70 0.81 -10.48
C THR A 47 -11.44 -0.04 -10.64
N LEU A 48 -11.27 -1.10 -9.84
CA LEU A 48 -10.18 -2.07 -10.02
C LEU A 48 -10.29 -2.83 -11.34
N SER A 49 -11.49 -3.28 -11.72
CA SER A 49 -11.70 -3.93 -13.02
C SER A 49 -11.32 -3.00 -14.18
N HIS A 50 -11.75 -1.73 -14.12
CA HIS A 50 -11.44 -0.74 -15.14
C HIS A 50 -9.93 -0.42 -15.20
N LEU A 51 -9.24 -0.38 -14.06
CA LEU A 51 -7.79 -0.20 -14.03
C LEU A 51 -7.07 -1.40 -14.66
N PHE A 52 -7.53 -2.61 -14.38
CA PHE A 52 -6.96 -3.83 -14.96
C PHE A 52 -7.13 -3.87 -16.48
N ASP A 53 -8.32 -3.53 -16.98
CA ASP A 53 -8.59 -3.46 -18.42
C ASP A 53 -7.69 -2.43 -19.11
N ARG A 54 -7.52 -1.25 -18.50
CA ARG A 54 -6.62 -0.20 -19.02
C ARG A 54 -5.15 -0.62 -19.03
N LEU A 55 -4.72 -1.38 -18.03
CA LEU A 55 -3.36 -1.93 -17.94
C LEU A 55 -3.13 -2.99 -19.02
N MET A 56 -4.10 -3.87 -19.24
CA MET A 56 -4.07 -4.88 -20.29
C MET A 56 -4.10 -4.25 -21.69
N GLU A 57 -4.83 -3.16 -21.88
CA GLU A 57 -4.83 -2.38 -23.12
C GLU A 57 -3.45 -1.78 -23.40
N LYS A 58 -2.82 -1.14 -22.41
CA LYS A 58 -1.45 -0.60 -22.52
C LYS A 58 -0.40 -1.68 -22.82
N LEU A 59 -0.52 -2.85 -22.21
CA LEU A 59 0.35 -4.00 -22.48
C LEU A 59 0.17 -4.53 -23.92
N ASN A 60 -1.07 -4.58 -24.40
CA ASN A 60 -1.36 -5.01 -25.76
C ASN A 60 -0.85 -3.99 -26.80
N GLU A 61 -0.92 -2.70 -26.50
CA GLU A 61 -0.41 -1.64 -27.38
C GLU A 61 1.11 -1.70 -27.51
N THR A 62 1.84 -1.78 -26.39
CA THR A 62 3.31 -1.98 -26.40
C THR A 62 3.70 -3.26 -27.13
N ARG A 63 2.91 -4.34 -26.99
CA ARG A 63 3.16 -5.59 -27.74
C ARG A 63 2.95 -5.42 -29.26
N ARG A 64 2.04 -4.55 -29.70
CA ARG A 64 1.84 -4.23 -31.13
C ARG A 64 2.99 -3.38 -31.67
N GLU A 65 3.43 -2.37 -30.93
CA GLU A 65 4.58 -1.53 -31.27
C GLU A 65 5.85 -2.39 -31.45
N CYS A 66 6.18 -3.25 -30.48
CA CYS A 66 7.34 -4.14 -30.62
C CYS A 66 7.25 -5.09 -31.83
N ARG A 67 6.04 -5.51 -32.24
CA ARG A 67 5.87 -6.32 -33.46
C ARG A 67 6.08 -5.49 -34.72
N ALA A 68 5.64 -4.24 -34.73
CA ALA A 68 5.83 -3.33 -35.85
C ALA A 68 7.31 -3.02 -36.06
N ASP A 69 8.04 -2.72 -34.98
CA ASP A 69 9.49 -2.44 -35.03
C ASP A 69 10.28 -3.63 -35.57
N ARG A 70 9.96 -4.85 -35.09
CA ARG A 70 10.60 -6.08 -35.60
C ARG A 70 10.39 -6.26 -37.10
N ILE A 71 9.18 -5.97 -37.60
CA ILE A 71 8.87 -6.06 -39.04
C ILE A 71 9.64 -5.00 -39.83
N ALA A 72 9.74 -3.78 -39.31
CA ALA A 72 10.50 -2.70 -39.93
C ALA A 72 11.99 -3.06 -40.05
N LEU A 73 12.60 -3.55 -38.96
CA LEU A 73 14.01 -3.93 -38.92
C LEU A 73 14.31 -5.08 -39.89
N THR A 74 13.39 -6.05 -39.99
CA THR A 74 13.52 -7.17 -40.94
C THR A 74 13.55 -6.67 -42.38
N ARG A 75 12.67 -5.71 -42.73
CA ARG A 75 12.63 -5.11 -44.08
C ARG A 75 13.90 -4.33 -44.38
N GLU A 76 14.46 -3.61 -43.41
CA GLU A 76 15.69 -2.85 -43.60
C GLU A 76 16.88 -3.77 -43.92
N VAL A 77 17.06 -4.84 -43.14
CA VAL A 77 18.10 -5.85 -43.40
C VAL A 77 17.92 -6.52 -44.77
N GLU A 78 16.69 -6.89 -45.14
CA GLU A 78 16.41 -7.43 -46.48
C GLU A 78 16.77 -6.46 -47.60
N THR A 79 16.59 -5.15 -47.38
CA THR A 79 16.90 -4.12 -48.37
C THR A 79 18.41 -3.97 -48.52
N GLN A 80 19.16 -3.91 -47.41
CA GLN A 80 20.63 -3.88 -47.42
C GLN A 80 21.23 -5.11 -48.11
N LEU A 81 20.69 -6.31 -47.87
CA LEU A 81 21.15 -7.53 -48.54
C LEU A 81 20.89 -7.52 -50.05
N ARG A 82 19.80 -6.90 -50.53
CA ARG A 82 19.56 -6.73 -51.97
C ARG A 82 20.59 -5.78 -52.58
N ASP A 83 20.91 -4.67 -51.92
CA ASP A 83 21.87 -3.70 -52.41
C ASP A 83 23.27 -4.32 -52.53
N ILE A 84 23.71 -5.07 -51.50
CA ILE A 84 24.98 -5.83 -51.53
C ILE A 84 25.00 -6.84 -52.69
N ARG A 85 23.89 -7.56 -52.93
CA ARG A 85 23.81 -8.51 -54.05
C ARG A 85 23.91 -7.80 -55.40
N THR A 86 23.31 -6.61 -55.55
CA THR A 86 23.41 -5.84 -56.81
C THR A 86 24.81 -5.29 -57.04
N SER A 87 25.50 -4.81 -56.00
CA SER A 87 26.88 -4.31 -56.14
C SER A 87 27.85 -5.43 -56.53
N ALA A 88 27.71 -6.63 -55.95
CA ALA A 88 28.51 -7.81 -56.31
C ALA A 88 28.34 -8.27 -57.77
N VAL A 89 27.17 -8.03 -58.39
CA VAL A 89 26.95 -8.35 -59.81
C VAL A 89 27.69 -7.36 -60.73
N THR A 90 27.82 -6.09 -60.33
CA THR A 90 28.50 -5.07 -61.15
C THR A 90 30.01 -5.27 -61.26
N THR A 91 30.67 -5.83 -60.24
CA THR A 91 32.11 -6.10 -60.25
C THR A 91 32.49 -7.23 -61.22
N ARG A 92 31.63 -8.24 -61.38
CA ARG A 92 31.82 -9.32 -62.37
C ARG A 92 31.78 -8.81 -63.82
N SER A 93 30.89 -7.85 -64.11
CA SER A 93 30.83 -7.17 -65.42
C SER A 93 32.11 -6.39 -65.73
N GLN A 94 32.67 -5.70 -64.73
CA GLN A 94 33.93 -4.96 -64.89
C GLN A 94 35.11 -5.89 -65.17
N GLN A 95 35.14 -7.06 -64.53
CA GLN A 95 36.19 -8.07 -64.76
C GLN A 95 36.15 -8.66 -66.19
N GLU A 96 34.95 -8.89 -66.74
CA GLU A 96 34.80 -9.35 -68.13
C GLU A 96 35.23 -8.30 -69.16
N GLN A 97 34.98 -7.02 -68.89
CA GLN A 97 35.42 -5.92 -69.76
C GLN A 97 36.95 -5.87 -69.85
N LEU A 98 37.62 -5.98 -68.70
CA LEU A 98 39.08 -5.96 -68.61
C LEU A 98 39.73 -7.12 -69.40
N GLN A 99 39.10 -8.30 -69.39
CA GLN A 99 39.54 -9.45 -70.21
C GLN A 99 39.39 -9.21 -71.73
N ARG A 100 38.34 -8.50 -72.16
CA ARG A 100 38.15 -8.17 -73.59
C ARG A 100 39.20 -7.17 -74.07
N GLU A 101 39.51 -6.16 -73.26
CA GLU A 101 40.52 -5.15 -73.58
C GLU A 101 41.92 -5.77 -73.70
N MET A 102 42.27 -6.71 -72.80
CA MET A 102 43.53 -7.45 -72.91
C MET A 102 43.65 -8.24 -74.22
N ARG A 103 42.59 -8.94 -74.65
CA ARG A 103 42.61 -9.67 -75.93
C ARG A 103 42.76 -8.73 -77.13
N ALA A 104 42.04 -7.60 -77.12
CA ALA A 104 42.13 -6.60 -78.18
C ALA A 104 43.55 -6.00 -78.30
N LEU A 105 44.25 -5.78 -77.18
CA LEU A 105 45.64 -5.33 -77.20
C LEU A 105 46.59 -6.40 -77.77
N GLN A 106 46.38 -7.67 -77.42
CA GLN A 106 47.18 -8.77 -77.93
C GLN A 106 47.04 -8.93 -79.46
N GLU A 107 45.82 -8.83 -79.98
CA GLU A 107 45.56 -8.84 -81.43
C GLU A 107 46.21 -7.66 -82.16
N LYS A 108 46.12 -6.44 -81.60
CA LYS A 108 46.78 -5.25 -82.18
C LYS A 108 48.28 -5.44 -82.30
N LEU A 109 48.92 -6.01 -81.27
CA LEU A 109 50.36 -6.25 -81.27
C LEU A 109 50.76 -7.31 -82.30
N GLN A 110 49.98 -8.39 -82.44
CA GLN A 110 50.20 -9.41 -83.45
C GLN A 110 50.05 -8.86 -84.87
N ASN A 111 49.02 -8.04 -85.11
CA ASN A 111 48.79 -7.39 -86.40
C ASN A 111 49.92 -6.40 -86.76
N ALA A 112 50.39 -5.61 -85.80
CA ALA A 112 51.52 -4.70 -86.01
C ALA A 112 52.82 -5.45 -86.35
N ALA A 113 53.06 -6.61 -85.71
CA ALA A 113 54.20 -7.46 -86.02
C ALA A 113 54.13 -8.02 -87.45
N LEU A 114 52.95 -8.47 -87.89
CA LEU A 114 52.72 -8.96 -89.25
C LEU A 114 52.88 -7.84 -90.30
N GLN A 115 52.37 -6.64 -90.02
CA GLN A 115 52.55 -5.47 -90.89
C GLN A 115 54.03 -5.08 -91.02
N ARG A 116 54.80 -5.09 -89.92
CA ARG A 116 56.23 -4.81 -89.99
C ARG A 116 56.98 -5.87 -90.80
N ALA A 117 56.66 -7.15 -90.62
CA ALA A 117 57.25 -8.24 -91.39
C ALA A 117 56.94 -8.12 -92.89
N SER A 118 55.74 -7.67 -93.28
CA SER A 118 55.38 -7.46 -94.68
C SER A 118 56.12 -6.26 -95.29
N THR A 119 56.28 -5.14 -94.56
CA THR A 119 57.11 -4.01 -95.04
C THR A 119 58.57 -4.42 -95.28
N ILE A 120 59.16 -5.21 -94.38
CA ILE A 120 60.53 -5.73 -94.56
C ILE A 120 60.63 -6.56 -95.84
N ARG A 121 59.65 -7.45 -96.07
CA ARG A 121 59.57 -8.31 -97.27
C ARG A 121 59.34 -7.55 -98.58
N SER A 122 58.75 -6.36 -98.55
CA SER A 122 58.51 -5.53 -99.74
C SER A 122 59.68 -4.63 -100.12
N SER A 123 60.63 -4.42 -99.20
CA SER A 123 61.76 -3.50 -99.35
C SER A 123 63.10 -4.15 -99.76
N THR A 124 63.06 -5.45 -100.09
CA THR A 124 64.24 -6.31 -100.29
C THR A 124 65.13 -5.95 -101.48
N ASP A 125 64.70 -5.08 -102.40
CA ASP A 125 65.48 -4.83 -103.61
C ASP A 125 66.46 -3.65 -103.54
N ARG A 126 66.36 -2.69 -102.60
CA ARG A 126 67.38 -1.62 -102.43
C ARG A 126 67.42 -1.00 -101.03
N LEU A 127 67.63 -1.79 -99.99
CA LEU A 127 67.98 -1.25 -98.67
C LEU A 127 69.43 -1.57 -98.32
N ALA A 128 70.22 -0.52 -98.07
CA ALA A 128 71.58 -0.61 -97.60
C ALA A 128 71.63 -1.40 -96.28
N VAL A 129 72.51 -2.40 -96.18
CA VAL A 129 72.75 -3.25 -94.99
C VAL A 129 72.76 -2.48 -93.66
N HIS A 130 73.16 -1.21 -93.67
CA HIS A 130 73.14 -0.30 -92.54
C HIS A 130 71.73 -0.01 -91.96
N THR A 131 70.69 0.15 -92.78
CA THR A 131 69.33 0.36 -92.26
C THR A 131 68.78 -0.89 -91.60
N LEU A 132 69.09 -2.08 -92.14
CA LEU A 132 68.73 -3.37 -91.56
C LEU A 132 69.44 -3.61 -90.22
N ALA A 133 70.71 -3.23 -90.11
CA ALA A 133 71.46 -3.33 -88.85
C ALA A 133 70.86 -2.40 -87.77
N LYS A 134 70.50 -1.15 -88.12
CA LYS A 134 69.88 -0.19 -87.20
C LYS A 134 68.50 -0.64 -86.74
N THR A 135 67.67 -1.18 -87.63
CA THR A 135 66.35 -1.72 -87.27
C THR A 135 66.46 -2.97 -86.41
N SER A 136 67.42 -3.86 -86.68
CA SER A 136 67.70 -5.04 -85.84
C SER A 136 68.13 -4.65 -84.42
N GLN A 137 69.02 -3.66 -84.28
CA GLN A 137 69.44 -3.17 -82.97
C GLN A 137 68.29 -2.51 -82.20
N GLN A 138 67.45 -1.72 -82.88
CA GLN A 138 66.27 -1.14 -82.25
C GLN A 138 65.28 -2.21 -81.80
N LEU A 139 65.02 -3.23 -82.63
CA LEU A 139 64.16 -4.35 -82.27
C LEU A 139 64.67 -5.11 -81.04
N ARG A 140 66.00 -5.28 -80.90
CA ARG A 140 66.59 -5.88 -79.69
C ARG A 140 66.36 -5.03 -78.45
N ARG A 141 66.49 -3.70 -78.53
CA ARG A 141 66.20 -2.80 -77.41
C ARG A 141 64.71 -2.83 -77.05
N ASP A 142 63.83 -2.75 -78.04
CA ASP A 142 62.39 -2.82 -77.84
C ASP A 142 62.00 -4.17 -77.21
N ALA A 143 62.61 -5.27 -77.64
CA ALA A 143 62.40 -6.60 -77.06
C ALA A 143 62.90 -6.69 -75.60
N GLN A 144 64.07 -6.14 -75.29
CA GLN A 144 64.59 -6.08 -73.92
C GLN A 144 63.71 -5.22 -73.01
N GLN A 145 63.24 -4.06 -73.50
CA GLN A 145 62.30 -3.21 -72.77
C GLN A 145 60.97 -3.94 -72.55
N ALA A 146 60.44 -4.62 -73.57
CA ALA A 146 59.22 -5.42 -73.44
C ALA A 146 59.39 -6.55 -72.42
N LEU A 147 60.52 -7.26 -72.41
CA LEU A 147 60.83 -8.29 -71.40
C LEU A 147 60.87 -7.70 -69.98
N SER A 148 61.54 -6.56 -69.79
CA SER A 148 61.58 -5.89 -68.47
C SER A 148 60.20 -5.42 -68.00
N ALA A 149 59.35 -4.95 -68.93
CA ALA A 149 57.98 -4.55 -68.63
C ALA A 149 57.11 -5.77 -68.28
N VAL A 150 57.30 -6.90 -68.95
CA VAL A 150 56.62 -8.16 -68.64
C VAL A 150 57.06 -8.69 -67.27
N GLU A 151 58.34 -8.61 -66.92
CA GLU A 151 58.82 -8.99 -65.59
C GLU A 151 58.23 -8.10 -64.48
N LEU A 152 58.15 -6.78 -64.70
CA LEU A 152 57.53 -5.85 -63.76
C LEU A 152 56.02 -6.06 -63.63
N LEU A 153 55.31 -6.34 -64.73
CA LEU A 153 53.89 -6.71 -64.68
C LEU A 153 53.70 -8.04 -63.96
N ARG A 154 54.59 -9.01 -64.19
CA ARG A 154 54.57 -10.30 -63.48
C ARG A 154 54.71 -10.08 -61.98
N THR A 155 55.71 -9.32 -61.52
CA THR A 155 55.89 -9.04 -60.09
C THR A 155 54.70 -8.26 -59.51
N ALA A 156 54.14 -7.30 -60.23
CA ALA A 156 52.93 -6.56 -59.80
C ALA A 156 51.72 -7.48 -59.64
N VAL A 157 51.47 -8.40 -60.58
CA VAL A 157 50.37 -9.38 -60.49
C VAL A 157 50.59 -10.37 -59.34
N PHE A 158 51.83 -10.83 -59.11
CA PHE A 158 52.14 -11.67 -57.95
C PHE A 158 51.92 -10.93 -56.63
N HIS A 159 52.32 -9.66 -56.54
CA HIS A 159 52.11 -8.85 -55.35
C HIS A 159 50.61 -8.61 -55.08
N ASP A 160 49.84 -8.23 -56.11
CA ASP A 160 48.38 -8.07 -55.99
C ASP A 160 47.70 -9.37 -55.55
N ARG A 161 48.12 -10.52 -56.09
CA ARG A 161 47.62 -11.82 -55.64
C ARG A 161 47.93 -12.09 -54.16
N LEU A 162 49.16 -11.84 -53.72
CA LEU A 162 49.54 -12.02 -52.32
C LEU A 162 48.74 -11.10 -51.39
N THR A 163 48.56 -9.83 -51.77
CA THR A 163 47.75 -8.89 -51.00
C THR A 163 46.28 -9.31 -50.91
N ARG A 164 45.72 -9.89 -51.98
CA ARG A 164 44.36 -10.46 -51.94
C ARG A 164 44.27 -11.69 -51.04
N GLU A 165 45.27 -12.57 -51.08
CA GLU A 165 45.33 -13.75 -50.20
C GLU A 165 45.50 -13.35 -48.72
N GLU A 166 46.27 -12.31 -48.42
CA GLU A 166 46.39 -11.74 -47.07
C GLU A 166 45.07 -11.10 -46.60
N ARG A 167 44.40 -10.33 -47.46
CA ARG A 167 43.07 -9.77 -47.14
C ARG A 167 42.03 -10.86 -46.90
N GLN A 168 42.01 -11.91 -47.73
CA GLN A 168 41.11 -13.03 -47.54
C GLN A 168 41.35 -13.71 -46.19
N LYS A 169 42.60 -13.91 -45.78
CA LYS A 169 42.91 -14.47 -44.46
C LYS A 169 42.42 -13.58 -43.32
N CYS A 170 42.58 -12.27 -43.44
CA CYS A 170 42.04 -11.33 -42.44
C CYS A 170 40.51 -11.40 -42.39
N GLU A 171 39.82 -11.45 -43.53
CA GLU A 171 38.36 -11.62 -43.60
C GLU A 171 37.92 -12.95 -42.97
N ASP A 172 38.62 -14.06 -43.27
CA ASP A 172 38.33 -15.38 -42.69
C ASP A 172 38.55 -15.39 -41.15
N GLU A 173 39.56 -14.67 -40.65
CA GLU A 173 39.82 -14.51 -39.21
C GLU A 173 38.73 -13.66 -38.53
N GLU A 174 38.29 -12.57 -39.15
CA GLU A 174 37.19 -11.73 -38.67
C GLU A 174 35.86 -12.51 -38.65
N ASP A 175 35.57 -13.29 -39.68
CA ASP A 175 34.40 -14.16 -39.75
C ASP A 175 34.41 -15.22 -38.64
N ALA A 176 35.57 -15.83 -38.37
CA ALA A 176 35.73 -16.77 -37.27
C ALA A 176 35.52 -16.10 -35.89
N GLU A 177 36.02 -14.87 -35.70
CA GLU A 177 35.77 -14.12 -34.46
C GLU A 177 34.28 -13.75 -34.31
N MET A 178 33.61 -13.33 -35.39
CA MET A 178 32.18 -13.05 -35.39
C MET A 178 31.36 -14.30 -35.05
N GLU A 179 31.71 -15.47 -35.59
CA GLU A 179 31.04 -16.73 -35.27
C GLU A 179 31.20 -17.08 -33.78
N LEU A 180 32.39 -16.91 -33.20
CA LEU A 180 32.62 -17.12 -31.76
C LEU A 180 31.79 -16.15 -30.90
N ARG A 181 31.71 -14.87 -31.29
CA ARG A 181 30.86 -13.88 -30.60
C ARG A 181 29.39 -14.26 -30.68
N LEU A 182 28.91 -14.70 -31.84
CA LEU A 182 27.54 -15.17 -32.01
C LEU A 182 27.25 -16.38 -31.12
N GLN A 183 28.11 -17.41 -31.13
CA GLN A 183 27.97 -18.56 -30.24
C GLN A 183 27.96 -18.14 -28.76
N HIS A 184 28.80 -17.19 -28.36
CA HIS A 184 28.77 -16.66 -27.00
C HIS A 184 27.42 -15.99 -26.67
N THR A 185 26.89 -15.17 -27.57
CA THR A 185 25.56 -14.57 -27.39
C THR A 185 24.43 -15.60 -27.35
N GLU A 186 24.52 -16.68 -28.13
CA GLU A 186 23.55 -17.79 -28.08
C GLU A 186 23.60 -18.54 -26.75
N THR A 187 24.81 -18.81 -26.23
CA THR A 187 24.94 -19.48 -24.92
C THR A 187 24.41 -18.63 -23.76
N THR A 188 24.68 -17.32 -23.78
CA THR A 188 24.19 -16.38 -22.75
C THR A 188 22.68 -16.20 -22.83
N THR A 189 22.10 -16.04 -24.02
CA THR A 189 20.64 -15.98 -24.20
C THR A 189 19.97 -17.28 -23.78
N ALA A 190 20.55 -18.45 -24.08
CA ALA A 190 20.04 -19.74 -23.60
C ALA A 190 20.10 -19.84 -22.06
N ALA A 191 21.15 -19.32 -21.42
CA ALA A 191 21.25 -19.27 -19.96
C ALA A 191 20.17 -18.35 -19.34
N LEU A 192 19.95 -17.17 -19.92
CA LEU A 192 18.89 -16.24 -19.49
C LEU A 192 17.50 -16.88 -19.63
N GLN A 193 17.24 -17.60 -20.71
CA GLN A 193 15.97 -18.32 -20.90
C GLN A 193 15.74 -19.40 -19.84
N ARG A 194 16.79 -20.15 -19.45
CA ARG A 194 16.69 -21.13 -18.35
C ARG A 194 16.37 -20.45 -17.03
N ASN A 195 17.03 -19.32 -16.73
CA ASN A 195 16.77 -18.54 -15.51
C ASN A 195 15.34 -18.00 -15.49
N LEU A 196 14.84 -17.47 -16.61
CA LEU A 196 13.47 -16.99 -16.73
C LEU A 196 12.45 -18.10 -16.49
N ARG A 197 12.66 -19.29 -17.07
CA ARG A 197 11.79 -20.45 -16.83
C ARG A 197 11.80 -20.88 -15.36
N ARG A 198 12.97 -20.88 -14.71
CA ARG A 198 13.10 -21.17 -13.29
C ARG A 198 12.33 -20.16 -12.43
N LEU A 199 12.55 -18.86 -12.64
CA LEU A 199 11.82 -17.80 -11.93
C LEU A 199 10.31 -17.90 -12.15
N HIS A 200 9.87 -18.25 -13.36
CA HIS A 200 8.46 -18.47 -13.64
C HIS A 200 7.89 -19.66 -12.84
N ALA A 201 8.62 -20.77 -12.74
CA ALA A 201 8.22 -21.92 -11.93
C ALA A 201 8.16 -21.58 -10.42
N GLU A 202 9.14 -20.82 -9.91
CA GLU A 202 9.15 -20.32 -8.52
C GLU A 202 7.95 -19.39 -8.26
N ASN A 203 7.65 -18.46 -9.17
CA ASN A 203 6.47 -17.59 -9.06
C ASN A 203 5.14 -18.35 -9.11
N GLN A 204 5.04 -19.41 -9.93
CA GLN A 204 3.87 -20.28 -9.93
C GLN A 204 3.72 -21.03 -8.60
N GLN A 205 4.82 -21.48 -7.98
CA GLN A 205 4.77 -22.10 -6.66
C GLN A 205 4.30 -21.11 -5.59
N LEU A 206 4.86 -19.90 -5.57
CA LEU A 206 4.41 -18.82 -4.67
C LEU A 206 2.92 -18.52 -4.84
N THR A 207 2.43 -18.46 -6.08
CA THR A 207 1.02 -18.23 -6.38
C THR A 207 0.13 -19.33 -5.77
N ARG A 208 0.53 -20.60 -5.87
CA ARG A 208 -0.21 -21.72 -5.25
C ARG A 208 -0.20 -21.64 -3.73
N LEU A 209 0.93 -21.26 -3.11
CA LEU A 209 1.03 -21.06 -1.67
C LEU A 209 0.10 -19.94 -1.20
N LEU A 210 0.11 -18.80 -1.89
CA LEU A 210 -0.79 -17.68 -1.58
C LEU A 210 -2.26 -18.08 -1.72
N GLN A 211 -2.63 -18.82 -2.77
CA GLN A 211 -3.98 -19.35 -2.93
C GLN A 211 -4.38 -20.31 -1.80
N SER A 212 -3.46 -21.15 -1.34
CA SER A 212 -3.68 -22.02 -0.18
C SER A 212 -3.89 -21.23 1.11
N ILE A 213 -3.11 -20.17 1.33
CA ILE A 213 -3.24 -19.29 2.51
C ILE A 213 -4.59 -18.56 2.46
N VAL A 214 -4.97 -18.01 1.31
CA VAL A 214 -6.29 -17.36 1.14
C VAL A 214 -7.42 -18.34 1.42
N GLY A 215 -7.30 -19.60 0.96
CA GLY A 215 -8.26 -20.66 1.29
C GLY A 215 -8.33 -20.95 2.78
N ALA A 216 -7.18 -21.02 3.47
CA ALA A 216 -7.12 -21.24 4.92
C ALA A 216 -7.73 -20.06 5.71
N VAL A 217 -7.41 -18.81 5.32
CA VAL A 217 -7.99 -17.60 5.93
C VAL A 217 -9.50 -17.56 5.75
N ARG A 218 -10.00 -17.85 4.54
CA ARG A 218 -11.44 -17.97 4.28
C ARG A 218 -12.09 -19.08 5.11
N GLY A 219 -11.37 -20.17 5.39
CA GLY A 219 -11.82 -21.23 6.29
C GLY A 219 -11.97 -20.81 7.75
N LEU A 220 -11.27 -19.75 8.19
CA LEU A 220 -11.35 -19.21 9.55
C LEU A 220 -12.52 -18.22 9.73
N GLU A 221 -13.00 -17.57 8.66
CA GLU A 221 -14.15 -16.66 8.70
C GLU A 221 -15.39 -17.24 9.42
N PRO A 222 -15.87 -18.48 9.13
CA PRO A 222 -17.03 -19.03 9.82
C PRO A 222 -16.75 -19.29 11.32
N GLN A 223 -15.51 -19.61 11.69
CA GLN A 223 -15.13 -19.79 13.10
C GLN A 223 -15.16 -18.47 13.85
N LEU A 224 -14.66 -17.39 13.23
CA LEU A 224 -14.72 -16.05 13.80
C LEU A 224 -16.17 -15.58 13.96
N ALA A 225 -17.01 -15.81 12.93
CA ALA A 225 -18.44 -15.49 12.99
C ALA A 225 -19.15 -16.30 14.09
N GLN A 226 -18.78 -17.57 14.29
CA GLN A 226 -19.30 -18.39 15.39
C GLN A 226 -18.88 -17.83 16.75
N GLN A 227 -17.62 -17.42 16.92
CA GLN A 227 -17.16 -16.81 18.18
C GLN A 227 -17.85 -15.48 18.45
N GLN A 228 -18.07 -14.64 17.43
CA GLN A 228 -18.81 -13.39 17.57
C GLN A 228 -20.25 -13.64 18.08
N ARG A 229 -20.95 -14.63 17.52
CA ARG A 229 -22.28 -15.01 18.02
C ARG A 229 -22.26 -15.46 19.48
N GLN A 230 -21.27 -16.25 19.89
CA GLN A 230 -21.12 -16.66 21.29
C GLN A 230 -20.87 -15.46 22.23
N VAL A 231 -20.09 -14.48 21.78
CA VAL A 231 -19.87 -13.24 22.54
C VAL A 231 -21.16 -12.41 22.64
N GLU A 232 -21.95 -12.35 21.57
CA GLU A 232 -23.26 -11.68 21.59
C GLU A 232 -24.25 -12.38 22.53
N GLU A 233 -24.37 -13.71 22.46
CA GLU A 233 -25.22 -14.50 23.35
C GLU A 233 -24.86 -14.31 24.83
N THR A 234 -23.57 -14.34 25.15
CA THR A 234 -23.08 -14.11 26.52
C THR A 234 -23.34 -12.67 26.98
N ARG A 235 -23.14 -11.68 26.10
CA ARG A 235 -23.47 -10.28 26.37
C ARG A 235 -24.97 -10.09 26.65
N GLU A 236 -25.84 -10.70 25.86
CA GLU A 236 -27.29 -10.69 26.10
C GLU A 236 -27.67 -11.37 27.43
N ALA A 237 -27.00 -12.48 27.78
CA ALA A 237 -27.18 -13.12 29.08
C ALA A 237 -26.78 -12.19 30.25
N PHE A 238 -25.66 -11.46 30.12
CA PHE A 238 -25.25 -10.45 31.11
C PHE A 238 -26.25 -9.30 31.23
N HIS A 239 -26.80 -8.82 30.11
CA HIS A 239 -27.85 -7.79 30.14
C HIS A 239 -29.11 -8.28 30.86
N ARG A 240 -29.53 -9.53 30.62
CA ARG A 240 -30.65 -10.16 31.35
C ARG A 240 -30.37 -10.28 32.85
N LEU A 241 -29.17 -10.71 33.22
CA LEU A 241 -28.75 -10.81 34.62
C LEU A 241 -28.75 -9.45 35.31
N ARG A 242 -28.21 -8.41 34.64
CA ARG A 242 -28.21 -7.04 35.15
C ARG A 242 -29.62 -6.50 35.36
N ALA A 243 -30.53 -6.74 34.40
CA ALA A 243 -31.93 -6.35 34.55
C ALA A 243 -32.62 -7.07 35.73
N ALA A 244 -32.32 -8.36 35.95
CA ALA A 244 -32.80 -9.10 37.11
C ALA A 244 -32.24 -8.54 38.42
N HIS A 245 -30.96 -8.19 38.45
CA HIS A 245 -30.32 -7.56 39.61
C HIS A 245 -30.98 -6.23 39.96
N THR A 246 -31.19 -5.33 39.00
CA THR A 246 -31.88 -4.05 39.24
C THR A 246 -33.30 -4.22 39.76
N ARG A 247 -34.02 -5.27 39.33
CA ARG A 247 -35.33 -5.61 39.91
C ARG A 247 -35.21 -6.04 41.38
N LEU A 248 -34.21 -6.88 41.70
CA LEU A 248 -33.96 -7.32 43.06
C LEU A 248 -33.59 -6.13 43.97
N GLU A 249 -32.70 -5.24 43.50
CA GLU A 249 -32.37 -3.99 44.19
C GLU A 249 -33.64 -3.19 44.52
N GLY A 250 -34.51 -2.95 43.53
CA GLY A 250 -35.78 -2.26 43.75
C GLY A 250 -36.72 -2.96 44.75
N THR A 251 -36.77 -4.30 44.75
CA THR A 251 -37.55 -5.04 45.77
C THR A 251 -36.96 -4.92 47.18
N MET A 252 -35.64 -4.90 47.30
CA MET A 252 -34.96 -4.71 48.58
C MET A 252 -35.17 -3.31 49.12
N GLU A 253 -35.06 -2.28 48.26
CA GLU A 253 -35.36 -0.89 48.63
C GLU A 253 -36.81 -0.74 49.12
N SER A 254 -37.78 -1.37 48.44
CA SER A 254 -39.18 -1.38 48.87
C SER A 254 -39.39 -2.07 50.22
N LEU A 255 -38.67 -3.19 50.48
CA LEU A 255 -38.71 -3.88 51.77
C LEU A 255 -38.11 -3.02 52.89
N ILE A 256 -36.97 -2.37 52.63
CA ILE A 256 -36.35 -1.43 53.57
C ILE A 256 -37.36 -0.34 53.93
N HIS A 257 -37.99 0.29 52.93
CA HIS A 257 -38.98 1.33 53.16
C HIS A 257 -40.18 0.84 54.00
N HIS A 258 -40.70 -0.36 53.73
CA HIS A 258 -41.77 -0.95 54.55
C HIS A 258 -41.33 -1.22 55.99
N THR A 259 -40.11 -1.70 56.21
CA THR A 259 -39.60 -1.91 57.58
C THR A 259 -39.42 -0.60 58.33
N GLU A 260 -38.97 0.46 57.66
CA GLU A 260 -38.87 1.81 58.23
C GLU A 260 -40.24 2.39 58.56
N GLN A 261 -41.22 2.22 57.66
CA GLN A 261 -42.60 2.64 57.89
C GLN A 261 -43.23 1.89 59.08
N TYR A 262 -42.97 0.59 59.19
CA TYR A 262 -43.44 -0.23 60.31
C TYR A 262 -42.81 0.23 61.63
N LYS A 263 -41.48 0.49 61.65
CA LYS A 263 -40.79 1.07 62.81
C LYS A 263 -41.39 2.41 63.21
N ALA A 264 -41.59 3.32 62.26
CA ALA A 264 -42.19 4.63 62.53
C ALA A 264 -43.61 4.52 63.10
N SER A 265 -44.41 3.59 62.58
CA SER A 265 -45.76 3.30 63.10
C SER A 265 -45.69 2.76 64.54
N HIS A 266 -44.77 1.83 64.81
CA HIS A 266 -44.56 1.27 66.14
C HIS A 266 -44.12 2.34 67.15
N ASP A 267 -43.16 3.20 66.77
CA ASP A 267 -42.69 4.32 67.60
C ASP A 267 -43.81 5.34 67.89
N ALA A 268 -44.75 5.51 66.96
CA ALA A 268 -45.93 6.34 67.20
C ALA A 268 -46.89 5.71 68.23
N VAL A 269 -47.06 4.38 68.20
CA VAL A 269 -47.86 3.65 69.20
C VAL A 269 -47.19 3.70 70.58
N LEU A 270 -45.87 3.46 70.64
CA LEU A 270 -45.09 3.58 71.89
C LEU A 270 -45.23 4.97 72.50
N ARG A 271 -45.09 6.04 71.69
CA ARG A 271 -45.29 7.42 72.16
C ARG A 271 -46.71 7.68 72.69
N ARG A 272 -47.75 7.07 72.09
CA ARG A 272 -49.13 7.17 72.60
C ARG A 272 -49.27 6.44 73.94
N LEU A 273 -48.72 5.25 74.07
CA LEU A 273 -48.73 4.49 75.33
C LEU A 273 -47.99 5.23 76.44
N GLU A 274 -46.79 5.75 76.16
CA GLU A 274 -46.04 6.60 77.10
C GLU A 274 -46.85 7.82 77.55
N LYS A 275 -47.59 8.45 76.63
CA LYS A 275 -48.48 9.56 76.95
C LYS A 275 -49.62 9.13 77.87
N SER A 276 -50.32 8.04 77.55
CA SER A 276 -51.40 7.51 78.40
C SER A 276 -50.92 7.10 79.79
N VAL A 277 -49.72 6.51 79.89
CA VAL A 277 -49.10 6.16 81.17
C VAL A 277 -48.83 7.43 81.99
N LYS A 278 -48.27 8.48 81.39
CA LYS A 278 -48.06 9.77 82.06
C LYS A 278 -49.37 10.41 82.53
N GLU A 279 -50.44 10.32 81.74
CA GLU A 279 -51.77 10.81 82.11
C GLU A 279 -52.36 10.04 83.31
N LEU A 280 -52.21 8.70 83.32
CA LEU A 280 -52.63 7.86 84.45
C LEU A 280 -51.80 8.15 85.71
N GLU A 281 -50.48 8.30 85.60
CA GLU A 281 -49.62 8.70 86.72
C GLU A 281 -50.05 10.05 87.31
N GLN A 282 -50.42 11.01 86.46
CA GLN A 282 -50.97 12.30 86.91
C GLN A 282 -52.33 12.13 87.60
N GLN A 283 -53.21 11.26 87.11
CA GLN A 283 -54.49 10.95 87.76
C GLN A 283 -54.29 10.31 89.14
N VAL A 284 -53.38 9.36 89.27
CA VAL A 284 -53.04 8.72 90.55
C VAL A 284 -52.49 9.75 91.53
N LYS A 285 -51.57 10.63 91.08
CA LYS A 285 -51.07 11.72 91.92
C LYS A 285 -52.17 12.67 92.39
N LYS A 286 -53.13 13.00 91.50
CA LYS A 286 -54.30 13.82 91.87
C LYS A 286 -55.19 13.10 92.89
N GLN A 287 -55.44 11.80 92.73
CA GLN A 287 -56.20 11.01 93.71
C GLN A 287 -55.48 10.94 95.06
N GLN A 288 -54.15 10.75 95.06
CA GLN A 288 -53.35 10.77 96.29
C GLN A 288 -53.38 12.15 96.96
N GLN A 289 -53.28 13.25 96.20
CA GLN A 289 -53.45 14.60 96.73
C GLN A 289 -54.86 14.82 97.30
N GLN A 290 -55.90 14.37 96.60
CA GLN A 290 -57.28 14.44 97.11
C GLN A 290 -57.47 13.65 98.41
N GLN A 291 -56.88 12.45 98.50
CA GLN A 291 -56.88 11.66 99.73
C GLN A 291 -56.11 12.36 100.85
N GLN A 292 -54.96 12.97 100.56
CA GLN A 292 -54.21 13.76 101.54
C GLN A 292 -55.00 15.01 101.98
N GLU A 293 -55.66 15.71 101.07
CA GLU A 293 -56.52 16.85 101.38
C GLU A 293 -57.76 16.44 102.19
N GLU A 294 -58.35 15.27 101.89
CA GLU A 294 -59.44 14.69 102.69
C GLU A 294 -58.95 14.27 104.07
N GLU A 295 -57.80 13.59 104.18
CA GLU A 295 -57.15 13.25 105.44
C GLU A 295 -56.80 14.51 106.26
N GLU A 296 -56.30 15.58 105.61
CA GLU A 296 -56.07 16.87 106.25
C GLU A 296 -57.38 17.56 106.66
N ARG A 297 -58.45 17.46 105.87
CA ARG A 297 -59.80 17.91 106.28
C ARG A 297 -60.31 17.15 107.51
N TYR A 298 -60.08 15.84 107.59
CA TYR A 298 -60.40 15.05 108.78
C TYR A 298 -59.49 15.40 109.98
N ARG A 299 -58.19 15.62 109.75
CA ARG A 299 -57.23 16.06 110.79
C ARG A 299 -57.53 17.47 111.33
N TYR A 300 -58.04 18.38 110.49
CA TYR A 300 -58.48 19.71 110.91
C TYR A 300 -59.94 19.75 111.39
N GLY A 301 -60.75 18.74 111.09
CA GLY A 301 -62.11 18.57 111.61
C GLY A 301 -62.19 18.27 113.12
N GLU A 302 -61.13 17.70 113.71
CA GLU A 302 -61.04 17.46 115.16
C GLU A 302 -60.17 18.48 115.92
N GLY A 303 -59.62 19.47 115.23
CA GLY A 303 -58.52 20.28 115.78
C GLY A 303 -58.58 21.78 115.50
N LYS A 304 -59.74 22.41 115.28
CA LYS A 304 -59.82 23.89 115.31
C LYS A 304 -61.22 24.51 115.47
N ARG A 305 -61.83 24.30 116.64
CA ARG A 305 -62.33 25.43 117.45
C ARG A 305 -61.10 26.03 118.14
N MET A 306 -60.43 27.03 117.55
CA MET A 306 -59.64 28.06 118.25
C MET A 306 -58.69 28.78 117.27
N ASN A 307 -58.70 30.10 117.41
CA ASN A 307 -57.67 31.07 116.99
C ASN A 307 -57.78 31.66 115.58
N LEU A 308 -58.68 32.64 115.56
CA LEU A 308 -58.55 33.99 115.02
C LEU A 308 -57.15 34.67 115.15
N ILE A 309 -56.87 35.48 114.12
CA ILE A 309 -56.23 36.82 114.11
C ILE A 309 -54.68 36.98 114.07
N THR A 310 -54.24 37.65 112.98
CA THR A 310 -53.12 38.63 112.73
C THR A 310 -52.35 38.23 111.46
N GLY A 311 -51.96 39.07 110.48
CA GLY A 311 -52.03 40.50 110.21
C GLY A 311 -50.82 40.92 109.35
N ASN A 312 -51.03 41.69 108.25
CA ASN A 312 -50.11 42.63 107.56
C ASN A 312 -48.81 42.10 106.85
N VAL A 313 -48.17 42.70 105.82
CA VAL A 313 -48.33 43.85 104.87
C VAL A 313 -47.13 43.79 103.87
N SER A 314 -47.32 44.21 102.60
CA SER A 314 -46.29 44.67 101.61
C SER A 314 -45.33 43.62 100.99
N ASN A 315 -44.82 43.71 99.74
CA ASN A 315 -44.61 44.85 98.85
C ASN A 315 -44.41 44.42 97.38
N SER A 316 -44.74 45.33 96.46
CA SER A 316 -44.52 45.34 95.01
C SER A 316 -43.05 45.41 94.58
N SER A 317 -42.70 44.87 93.39
CA SER A 317 -41.68 45.33 92.42
C SER A 317 -41.64 44.32 91.24
N ILE A 318 -42.20 44.57 90.05
CA ILE A 318 -41.67 45.30 88.88
C ILE A 318 -40.14 45.20 88.67
N SER A 319 -39.72 44.45 87.65
CA SER A 319 -38.76 44.91 86.60
C SER A 319 -38.50 43.83 85.53
N ASN A 320 -38.00 44.31 84.39
CA ASN A 320 -38.05 43.76 83.03
C ASN A 320 -36.86 42.86 82.62
N SER A 321 -36.93 42.40 81.35
CA SER A 321 -35.84 41.97 80.44
C SER A 321 -35.58 40.45 80.43
N ALA A 322 -35.44 39.71 79.32
CA ALA A 322 -35.26 40.05 77.92
C ALA A 322 -35.65 38.85 77.02
N ASN A 323 -36.00 39.17 75.75
CA ASN A 323 -35.94 38.36 74.54
C ASN A 323 -35.24 36.98 74.61
N LYS A 324 -35.91 35.93 74.09
CA LYS A 324 -35.61 35.36 72.75
C LYS A 324 -36.62 34.25 72.38
N LYS A 325 -37.34 34.45 71.27
CA LYS A 325 -38.21 33.46 70.61
C LYS A 325 -37.43 32.15 70.34
N LYS A 326 -37.91 31.02 70.85
CA LYS A 326 -37.59 29.67 70.33
C LYS A 326 -38.85 29.12 69.68
N ASN A 327 -38.90 29.25 68.36
CA ASN A 327 -39.84 28.59 67.48
C ASN A 327 -39.34 27.16 67.28
N MET A 328 -40.03 26.15 67.84
CA MET A 328 -39.76 24.75 67.52
C MET A 328 -40.77 24.30 66.47
N ASN A 329 -40.28 24.14 65.25
CA ASN A 329 -40.92 23.37 64.19
C ASN A 329 -40.08 22.10 64.00
N PRO A 330 -40.62 20.88 64.13
CA PRO A 330 -39.90 19.67 63.77
C PRO A 330 -40.28 19.31 62.34
N ASN A 331 -39.42 19.66 61.38
CA ASN A 331 -39.55 19.14 60.02
C ASN A 331 -38.20 18.63 59.52
N ASN A 332 -38.22 17.34 59.20
CA ASN A 332 -37.39 16.62 58.25
C ASN A 332 -35.87 16.62 58.42
N ASP A 333 -35.41 15.46 58.90
CA ASP A 333 -34.27 14.75 58.36
C ASP A 333 -34.26 14.79 56.82
N ARG A 334 -33.16 15.30 56.26
CA ARG A 334 -32.62 14.79 54.99
C ARG A 334 -31.11 15.05 54.99
N ILE A 335 -30.38 14.01 55.35
CA ILE A 335 -28.94 13.90 55.17
C ILE A 335 -28.70 13.76 53.67
N GLU A 336 -28.39 14.86 52.99
CA GLU A 336 -27.72 14.81 51.69
C GLU A 336 -26.21 14.87 51.93
N GLY A 337 -25.61 13.69 52.00
CA GLY A 337 -24.20 13.52 51.75
C GLY A 337 -23.92 13.89 50.30
N GLY A 338 -23.42 15.10 50.10
CA GLY A 338 -22.80 15.55 48.86
C GLY A 338 -21.50 14.79 48.62
N ILE A 339 -21.63 13.55 48.17
CA ILE A 339 -20.56 12.80 47.52
C ILE A 339 -20.56 13.23 46.06
N ILE A 340 -19.53 13.99 45.69
CA ILE A 340 -18.79 13.92 44.42
C ILE A 340 -19.63 13.44 43.23
N ASN A 341 -20.24 14.39 42.51
CA ASN A 341 -20.69 14.15 41.15
C ASN A 341 -19.85 15.01 40.20
N GLU A 342 -18.57 14.67 40.15
CA GLU A 342 -17.61 15.13 39.14
C GLU A 342 -17.56 14.06 38.03
N SER A 343 -18.65 13.89 37.26
CA SER A 343 -18.65 12.91 36.15
C SER A 343 -19.72 13.11 35.07
N ARG A 344 -20.18 14.34 34.81
CA ARG A 344 -21.01 14.61 33.62
C ARG A 344 -20.97 16.08 33.20
N MET A 345 -19.83 16.53 32.69
CA MET A 345 -19.75 17.81 31.98
C MET A 345 -18.64 17.84 30.94
N TRP A 346 -18.61 16.84 30.04
CA TRP A 346 -17.99 16.94 28.71
C TRP A 346 -18.66 15.95 27.77
N GLN A 347 -19.86 16.26 27.27
CA GLN A 347 -20.43 15.59 26.11
C GLN A 347 -21.57 16.44 25.52
N GLN A 348 -21.20 17.56 24.92
CA GLN A 348 -21.84 18.17 23.74
C GLN A 348 -21.11 19.48 23.43
N ASN A 349 -20.11 19.38 22.55
CA ASN A 349 -19.68 20.38 21.57
C ASN A 349 -18.47 19.81 20.82
N ASN A 350 -18.73 18.94 19.84
CA ASN A 350 -17.88 18.78 18.65
C ASN A 350 -18.60 17.90 17.62
N SER A 351 -19.62 18.48 17.00
CA SER A 351 -20.06 18.08 15.67
C SER A 351 -19.32 18.95 14.66
N GLY A 352 -18.39 18.37 13.91
CA GLY A 352 -17.94 18.93 12.63
C GLY A 352 -16.48 19.33 12.51
N VAL A 353 -15.53 18.43 12.79
CA VAL A 353 -14.24 18.39 12.07
C VAL A 353 -13.85 16.93 11.88
N MET A 354 -14.36 16.31 10.82
CA MET A 354 -13.72 15.15 10.24
C MET A 354 -12.55 15.67 9.41
N ASN A 355 -11.35 15.15 9.71
CA ASN A 355 -10.06 15.21 8.98
C ASN A 355 -8.94 15.83 9.81
N ASN A 356 -8.25 15.00 10.61
CA ASN A 356 -6.79 14.95 10.81
C ASN A 356 -6.39 14.25 12.13
N GLU A 357 -6.80 13.00 12.33
CA GLU A 357 -6.25 12.19 13.45
C GLU A 357 -4.85 11.61 13.14
N SER A 358 -4.34 11.79 11.91
CA SER A 358 -2.95 11.48 11.54
C SER A 358 -1.94 12.57 11.97
N THR A 359 -2.40 13.80 12.25
CA THR A 359 -1.49 14.95 12.54
C THR A 359 -1.09 15.07 14.01
N ASN A 360 -1.52 14.14 14.87
CA ASN A 360 -1.29 14.23 16.32
C ASN A 360 -0.36 13.15 16.88
N ARG A 361 0.55 12.60 16.04
CA ARG A 361 1.83 12.13 16.57
C ARG A 361 2.70 13.36 16.78
N PRO A 362 3.38 13.52 17.93
CA PRO A 362 4.23 14.68 18.14
C PRO A 362 5.22 14.77 16.97
N LEU A 363 5.26 15.93 16.30
CA LEU A 363 6.13 16.23 15.15
C LEU A 363 7.54 15.63 15.29
N GLN A 364 8.05 15.66 16.51
CA GLN A 364 9.28 15.02 16.96
C GLN A 364 9.42 13.55 16.55
N GLN A 365 8.39 12.71 16.74
CA GLN A 365 8.43 11.30 16.35
C GLN A 365 8.49 11.11 14.84
N ARG A 366 7.77 11.93 14.06
CA ARG A 366 7.81 11.86 12.57
C ARG A 366 9.21 12.22 12.07
N LEU A 367 9.79 13.30 12.60
CA LEU A 367 11.16 13.72 12.27
C LEU A 367 12.21 12.72 12.73
N GLU A 368 12.05 12.12 13.91
CA GLU A 368 13.00 11.11 14.44
C GLU A 368 13.02 9.86 13.56
N LEU A 369 11.84 9.36 13.14
CA LEU A 369 11.76 8.22 12.22
C LEU A 369 12.39 8.54 10.86
N PHE A 370 12.14 9.73 10.33
CA PHE A 370 12.73 10.17 9.06
C PHE A 370 14.25 10.27 9.14
N TYR A 371 14.77 11.01 10.13
CA TYR A 371 16.22 11.18 10.31
C TYR A 371 16.94 9.89 10.66
N ARG A 372 16.30 8.94 11.34
CA ARG A 372 16.91 7.62 11.60
C ARG A 372 17.27 6.86 10.32
N ILE A 373 16.53 7.09 9.23
CA ILE A 373 16.75 6.42 7.94
C ILE A 373 17.74 7.22 7.09
N TYR A 374 17.53 8.53 6.95
CA TYR A 374 18.27 9.34 5.99
C TYR A 374 19.51 10.04 6.56
N ASN A 375 19.48 10.48 7.83
CA ASN A 375 20.62 11.17 8.46
C ASN A 375 20.54 11.11 10.01
N PRO A 376 21.09 10.06 10.65
CA PRO A 376 20.97 9.87 12.08
C PRO A 376 21.73 10.92 12.91
N ASP A 377 22.72 11.60 12.32
CA ASP A 377 23.51 12.64 13.01
C ASP A 377 22.69 13.89 13.32
N LYS A 378 21.53 14.07 12.65
CA LYS A 378 20.61 15.20 12.86
C LYS A 378 19.56 14.96 13.94
N ILE A 379 19.46 13.74 14.49
CA ILE A 379 18.53 13.41 15.58
C ILE A 379 18.64 14.36 16.80
N PRO A 380 19.84 14.70 17.33
CA PRO A 380 19.94 15.62 18.47
C PRO A 380 19.51 17.06 18.15
N SER A 381 19.47 17.44 16.87
CA SER A 381 19.05 18.78 16.43
C SER A 381 17.54 18.92 16.24
N ILE A 382 16.77 17.82 16.36
CA ILE A 382 15.31 17.81 16.11
C ILE A 382 14.58 18.82 17.01
N ALA A 383 14.96 18.94 18.28
CA ALA A 383 14.32 19.88 19.20
C ALA A 383 14.45 21.34 18.72
N THR A 384 15.62 21.71 18.23
CA THR A 384 15.89 23.06 17.70
C THR A 384 15.15 23.31 16.38
N ILE A 385 15.08 22.30 15.50
CA ILE A 385 14.33 22.39 14.24
C ILE A 385 12.82 22.55 14.50
N ILE A 386 12.28 21.86 15.51
CA ILE A 386 10.86 22.02 15.88
C ILE A 386 10.58 23.43 16.36
N GLU A 387 11.45 24.01 17.19
CA GLU A 387 11.29 25.36 17.72
C GLU A 387 11.38 26.43 16.62
N GLU A 388 12.29 26.26 15.66
CA GLU A 388 12.48 27.18 14.53
C GLU A 388 11.31 27.16 13.53
N TYR A 389 10.63 26.02 13.38
CA TYR A 389 9.55 25.82 12.40
C TYR A 389 8.16 25.64 13.04
N MET A 390 7.96 26.13 14.28
CA MET A 390 6.63 26.14 14.90
C MET A 390 5.64 26.96 14.06
N GLY A 391 4.54 26.33 13.64
CA GLY A 391 3.52 26.92 12.76
C GLY A 391 3.81 26.79 11.25
N ALA A 392 4.93 26.19 10.86
CA ALA A 392 5.31 25.88 9.48
C ALA A 392 5.71 24.41 9.31
N GLU A 393 5.06 23.50 10.05
CA GLU A 393 5.45 22.10 10.16
C GLU A 393 5.32 21.34 8.83
N GLU A 394 4.25 21.60 8.08
CA GLU A 394 3.99 20.94 6.78
C GLU A 394 4.99 21.41 5.70
N GLU A 395 5.41 22.68 5.73
CA GLU A 395 6.43 23.21 4.82
C GLU A 395 7.79 22.58 5.09
N LEU A 396 8.15 22.39 6.37
CA LEU A 396 9.35 21.68 6.77
C LEU A 396 9.34 20.23 6.24
N MET A 397 8.24 19.51 6.39
CA MET A 397 8.14 18.12 5.89
C MET A 397 8.27 18.04 4.38
N ALA A 398 7.56 18.90 3.64
CA ALA A 398 7.65 18.94 2.18
C ALA A 398 9.07 19.27 1.70
N ALA A 399 9.75 20.22 2.36
CA ALA A 399 11.14 20.55 2.07
C ALA A 399 12.09 19.38 2.32
N LEU A 400 11.85 18.61 3.40
CA LEU A 400 12.65 17.42 3.71
C LEU A 400 12.42 16.28 2.70
N GLU A 401 11.19 16.06 2.23
CA GLU A 401 10.92 15.07 1.18
C GLU A 401 11.66 15.40 -0.12
N VAL A 402 11.66 16.67 -0.53
CA VAL A 402 12.38 17.13 -1.72
C VAL A 402 13.90 17.03 -1.52
N HIS A 403 14.41 17.38 -0.34
CA HIS A 403 15.85 17.37 -0.10
C HIS A 403 16.47 15.96 -0.09
N TYR A 404 15.71 14.96 0.36
CA TYR A 404 16.17 13.57 0.46
C TYR A 404 15.56 12.63 -0.59
N ASP A 405 14.87 13.17 -1.61
CA ASP A 405 14.11 12.41 -2.62
C ASP A 405 13.15 11.38 -2.00
N ALA A 406 12.55 11.72 -0.85
CA ALA A 406 11.71 10.88 -0.02
C ALA A 406 10.21 11.19 -0.19
N PHE A 407 9.76 11.34 -1.43
CA PHE A 407 8.39 11.75 -1.76
C PHE A 407 7.32 10.81 -1.16
N GLY A 408 6.37 11.39 -0.43
CA GLY A 408 5.25 10.68 0.18
C GLY A 408 5.58 9.97 1.50
N PHE A 409 6.80 10.12 2.03
CA PHE A 409 7.17 9.52 3.31
C PHE A 409 6.28 10.00 4.45
N PHE A 410 5.96 11.29 4.50
CA PHE A 410 5.11 11.87 5.54
C PHE A 410 3.62 11.78 5.20
N SER A 411 3.26 11.37 3.98
CA SER A 411 1.87 11.23 3.52
C SER A 411 1.18 9.92 3.96
N HIS A 412 1.96 8.91 4.36
CA HIS A 412 1.45 7.59 4.72
C HIS A 412 1.38 7.32 6.24
N TYR A 413 1.76 8.30 7.07
CA TYR A 413 1.82 8.22 8.53
C TYR A 413 1.11 9.40 9.17
#